data_AF-A0A0S8KT70-F1
#
_entry.id   AF-A0A0S8KT70-F1
#
_cell.length_a   1.000
_cell.length_b   1.000
_cell.length_c   1.000
_cell.angle_alpha   90.00
_cell.angle_beta   90.00
_cell.angle_gamma   90.00
#
_symmetry.space_group_name_H-M   'P 1'
#
loop_
_entity.id
_entity.type
_entity.pdbx_description
1 polymer ?
#
loop_
_entity_poly.entity_id
_entity_poly.type
_entity_poly.pdbx_seq_one_letter_code
_entity_poly.pdbx_strand_id
1 'polypeptide(L)'
;MRTEIRPGASVGLQGQIDYGRLTLLQLAELIANSNDVEALKELHDERVIFLDQQKNTTRLAEYIAGLMDTRTARFWSGGDRQVLEDAYNLTLDKFFNIPTGVANRRLREPQGPDCRYTFRAFIICTKRKLQEQPPANITEAEIISAELLRKLITWHFCLSCLEAKRRAQKLRRRYMWVVDGGVINLWLPLELSGQRCREWLEANIPDVDPRRPGEKYRVQAIVDGLLTKREVFYLSELDEMGQMLPPSPRTLPPIAQDEISVKGIAEAVAGEKAENIRQQRPAIRLLGRDKLRQLIRTIFTGLANGDYVEKDIARSFGLSAATFSRFAGAHWKEYRDDVAISAPPDLWKNTAEVLSCHPDFVIAAQKAGVWKQVSCMSQLKNRARRI
;
A
#
# COMPACT_ATOMS: atom_id res chain seq x y z
N MET A 1 -28.49 -64.08 12.20
CA MET A 1 -29.40 -63.18 11.45
C MET A 1 -29.56 -61.91 12.28
N ARG A 2 -29.08 -60.78 11.74
CA ARG A 2 -29.13 -59.47 12.39
C ARG A 2 -30.53 -58.90 12.23
N THR A 3 -31.24 -58.71 13.32
CA THR A 3 -32.49 -57.94 13.39
C THR A 3 -32.11 -56.46 13.52
N GLU A 4 -32.45 -55.69 12.49
CA GLU A 4 -32.28 -54.24 12.45
C GLU A 4 -33.24 -53.59 13.45
N ILE A 5 -32.67 -53.04 14.52
CA ILE A 5 -33.34 -52.04 15.35
C ILE A 5 -32.97 -50.69 14.74
N ARG A 6 -33.96 -49.98 14.17
CA ARG A 6 -33.86 -48.54 13.92
C ARG A 6 -34.09 -47.80 15.24
N PRO A 7 -33.10 -47.03 15.72
CA PRO A 7 -33.35 -45.77 16.41
C PRO A 7 -32.75 -44.67 15.53
N GLY A 8 -33.29 -43.48 15.37
CA GLY A 8 -34.34 -42.76 16.05
C GLY A 8 -34.23 -41.35 15.48
N ALA A 9 -35.35 -40.65 15.38
CA ALA A 9 -35.40 -39.26 14.96
C ALA A 9 -34.35 -38.41 15.71
N SER A 10 -33.50 -37.68 14.99
CA SER A 10 -32.84 -36.52 15.58
C SER A 10 -33.79 -35.32 15.43
N VAL A 11 -34.78 -35.28 16.30
CA VAL A 11 -35.37 -34.01 16.73
C VAL A 11 -34.30 -33.30 17.57
N GLY A 12 -34.02 -32.02 17.30
CA GLY A 12 -33.12 -31.27 18.17
C GLY A 12 -32.74 -29.86 17.70
N LEU A 13 -33.74 -29.00 17.50
CA LEU A 13 -33.72 -27.57 17.85
C LEU A 13 -32.32 -26.89 17.86
N GLN A 14 -31.84 -26.42 16.71
CA GLN A 14 -31.02 -25.20 16.75
C GLN A 14 -31.97 -24.07 17.09
N GLY A 15 -32.11 -23.78 18.38
CA GLY A 15 -32.75 -22.55 18.83
C GLY A 15 -32.08 -21.40 18.09
N GLN A 16 -32.88 -20.68 17.29
CA GLN A 16 -32.42 -19.51 16.56
C GLN A 16 -31.80 -18.56 17.59
N ILE A 17 -30.50 -18.32 17.49
CA ILE A 17 -29.80 -17.44 18.43
C ILE A 17 -30.44 -16.06 18.28
N ASP A 18 -31.01 -15.55 19.38
CA ASP A 18 -31.53 -14.18 19.43
C ASP A 18 -30.35 -13.22 19.64
N TYR A 19 -29.72 -12.82 18.54
CA TYR A 19 -28.55 -11.93 18.53
C TYR A 19 -28.83 -10.57 19.20
N GLY A 20 -30.08 -10.11 19.22
CA GLY A 20 -30.51 -8.88 19.88
C GLY A 20 -30.40 -8.91 21.41
N ARG A 21 -30.36 -10.11 22.01
CA ARG A 21 -30.21 -10.28 23.47
C ARG A 21 -28.78 -10.50 23.93
N LEU A 22 -27.84 -10.70 22.99
CA LEU A 22 -26.44 -10.92 23.34
C LEU A 22 -25.77 -9.61 23.78
N THR A 23 -24.78 -9.70 24.66
CA THR A 23 -23.92 -8.54 24.96
C THR A 23 -22.94 -8.28 23.82
N LEU A 24 -22.36 -7.09 23.77
CA LEU A 24 -21.32 -6.75 22.79
C LEU A 24 -20.14 -7.71 22.82
N LEU A 25 -19.75 -8.13 24.02
CA LEU A 25 -18.65 -9.08 24.19
C LEU A 25 -19.00 -10.45 23.61
N GLN A 26 -20.24 -10.93 23.81
CA GLN A 26 -20.71 -12.19 23.25
C GLN A 26 -20.80 -12.15 21.72
N LEU A 27 -21.33 -11.05 21.15
CA LEU A 27 -21.35 -10.85 19.70
C LEU A 27 -19.92 -10.87 19.12
N ALA A 28 -18.99 -10.14 19.74
CA ALA A 28 -17.59 -10.13 19.33
C ALA A 28 -16.95 -11.54 19.39
N GLU A 29 -17.25 -12.33 20.42
CA GLU A 29 -16.77 -13.70 20.55
C GLU A 29 -17.29 -14.61 19.44
N LEU A 30 -18.57 -14.52 19.08
CA LEU A 30 -19.15 -15.27 17.97
C LEU A 30 -18.47 -14.90 16.63
N ILE A 31 -18.24 -13.61 16.39
CA ILE A 31 -17.54 -13.13 15.19
C ILE A 31 -16.11 -13.69 15.15
N ALA A 32 -15.35 -13.52 16.24
CA ALA A 32 -13.93 -13.84 16.31
C ALA A 32 -13.60 -15.33 16.30
N ASN A 33 -14.48 -16.17 16.86
CA ASN A 33 -14.23 -17.59 17.10
C ASN A 33 -15.03 -18.50 16.18
N SER A 34 -16.24 -18.10 15.78
CA SER A 34 -17.18 -18.94 15.02
C SER A 34 -17.38 -18.49 13.58
N ASN A 35 -16.76 -17.37 13.16
CA ASN A 35 -17.00 -16.74 11.84
C ASN A 35 -18.49 -16.41 11.63
N ASP A 36 -19.19 -16.05 12.69
CA ASP A 36 -20.63 -15.84 12.66
C ASP A 36 -20.96 -14.51 11.95
N VAL A 37 -21.48 -14.64 10.73
CA VAL A 37 -21.84 -13.50 9.87
C VAL A 37 -23.10 -12.79 10.37
N GLU A 38 -24.02 -13.51 11.01
CA GLU A 38 -25.24 -12.91 11.56
C GLU A 38 -24.91 -12.11 12.83
N ALA A 39 -24.01 -12.60 13.68
CA ALA A 39 -23.48 -11.81 14.81
C ALA A 39 -22.79 -10.52 14.35
N LEU A 40 -22.06 -10.60 13.23
CA LEU A 40 -21.41 -9.44 12.63
C LEU A 40 -22.43 -8.43 12.11
N LYS A 41 -23.45 -8.94 11.40
CA LYS A 41 -24.54 -8.12 10.87
C LYS A 41 -25.32 -7.42 11.99
N GLU A 42 -25.70 -8.14 13.04
CA GLU A 42 -26.34 -7.56 14.23
C GLU A 42 -25.51 -6.40 14.81
N LEU A 43 -24.21 -6.62 15.01
CA LEU A 43 -23.31 -5.62 15.59
C LEU A 43 -23.20 -4.36 14.71
N HIS A 44 -23.25 -4.50 13.39
CA HIS A 44 -23.08 -3.38 12.46
C HIS A 44 -24.37 -2.65 12.13
N ASP A 45 -25.43 -3.41 11.84
CA ASP A 45 -26.64 -2.91 11.22
C ASP A 45 -27.71 -2.59 12.26
N GLU A 46 -27.75 -3.32 13.38
CA GLU A 46 -28.85 -3.21 14.36
C GLU A 46 -28.41 -2.54 15.67
N ARG A 47 -27.15 -2.73 16.10
CA ARG A 47 -26.67 -2.16 17.38
C ARG A 47 -26.40 -0.66 17.31
N VAL A 48 -27.24 0.10 18.00
CA VAL A 48 -27.15 1.57 18.14
C VAL A 48 -26.39 1.95 19.41
N ILE A 49 -25.10 1.60 19.47
CA ILE A 49 -24.26 1.73 20.68
C ILE A 49 -23.18 2.80 20.57
N PHE A 50 -23.04 3.43 19.40
CA PHE A 50 -21.98 4.37 19.12
C PHE A 50 -22.48 5.79 19.36
N LEU A 51 -21.86 6.55 20.27
CA LEU A 51 -22.25 7.94 20.47
C LEU A 51 -21.53 8.85 19.47
N ASP A 52 -22.30 9.65 18.74
CA ASP A 52 -21.80 10.70 17.86
C ASP A 52 -21.26 11.91 18.66
N GLN A 53 -20.85 12.98 17.96
CA GLN A 53 -20.34 14.21 18.58
C GLN A 53 -21.41 14.95 19.42
N GLN A 54 -22.68 14.71 19.14
CA GLN A 54 -23.85 15.29 19.79
C GLN A 54 -24.43 14.38 20.88
N LYS A 55 -23.76 13.24 21.16
CA LYS A 55 -24.18 12.19 22.09
C LYS A 55 -25.44 11.42 21.67
N ASN A 56 -25.83 11.46 20.40
CA ASN A 56 -26.86 10.58 19.89
C ASN A 56 -26.27 9.19 19.63
N THR A 57 -27.06 8.16 19.87
CA THR A 57 -26.71 6.79 19.52
C THR A 57 -26.83 6.60 18.02
N THR A 58 -25.79 6.04 17.42
CA THR A 58 -25.62 5.79 15.98
C THR A 58 -25.13 4.37 15.74
N ARG A 59 -25.25 3.91 14.50
CA ARG A 59 -24.70 2.63 14.02
C ARG A 59 -23.21 2.75 13.73
N LEU A 60 -22.52 1.62 13.54
CA LEU A 60 -21.06 1.63 13.36
C LEU A 60 -20.63 2.42 12.11
N ALA A 61 -21.29 2.23 10.98
CA ALA A 61 -20.96 2.92 9.74
C ALA A 61 -21.21 4.43 9.85
N GLU A 62 -22.30 4.83 10.51
CA GLU A 62 -22.64 6.22 10.79
C GLU A 62 -21.63 6.87 11.74
N TYR A 63 -21.19 6.14 12.76
CA TYR A 63 -20.15 6.60 13.67
C TYR A 63 -18.84 6.89 12.93
N ILE A 64 -18.40 5.99 12.04
CA ILE A 64 -17.19 6.21 11.22
C ILE A 64 -17.40 7.39 10.26
N ALA A 65 -18.58 7.55 9.67
CA ALA A 65 -18.90 8.71 8.84
C ALA A 65 -18.79 10.01 9.66
N GLY A 66 -19.34 10.03 10.88
CA GLY A 66 -19.23 11.15 11.81
C GLY A 66 -17.80 11.46 12.25
N LEU A 67 -16.87 10.49 12.19
CA LEU A 67 -15.45 10.74 12.41
C LEU A 67 -14.85 11.59 11.27
N MET A 68 -15.29 11.44 10.02
CA MET A 68 -14.76 12.19 8.87
C MET A 68 -14.95 13.70 9.04
N ASP A 69 -16.03 14.11 9.69
CA ASP A 69 -16.34 15.53 9.93
C ASP A 69 -15.59 16.14 11.11
N THR A 70 -14.86 15.34 11.90
CA THR A 70 -14.11 15.85 13.04
C THR A 70 -12.91 16.71 12.58
N ARG A 71 -12.57 17.73 13.38
CA ARG A 71 -11.32 18.51 13.19
C ARG A 71 -10.09 17.60 13.23
N THR A 72 -10.13 16.56 14.05
CA THR A 72 -9.04 15.59 14.21
C THR A 72 -8.83 14.76 12.94
N ALA A 73 -9.90 14.31 12.30
CA ALA A 73 -9.81 13.59 11.03
C ALA A 73 -9.21 14.44 9.92
N ARG A 74 -9.64 15.71 9.81
CA ARG A 74 -9.03 16.67 8.86
C ARG A 74 -7.54 16.85 9.12
N PHE A 75 -7.13 16.90 10.38
CA PHE A 75 -5.71 16.94 10.72
C PHE A 75 -4.97 15.67 10.27
N TRP A 76 -5.53 14.48 10.51
CA TRP A 76 -4.91 13.21 10.10
C TRP A 76 -4.85 13.02 8.58
N SER A 77 -5.87 13.48 7.84
CA SER A 77 -5.90 13.41 6.37
C SER A 77 -5.09 14.51 5.69
N GLY A 78 -4.66 15.54 6.43
CA GLY A 78 -4.05 16.73 5.84
C GLY A 78 -5.06 17.64 5.12
N GLY A 79 -6.35 17.50 5.44
CA GLY A 79 -7.45 18.26 4.82
C GLY A 79 -7.93 17.69 3.48
N ASP A 80 -7.31 16.61 2.99
CA ASP A 80 -7.69 15.95 1.74
C ASP A 80 -8.97 15.13 1.95
N ARG A 81 -9.99 15.41 1.14
CA ARG A 81 -11.29 14.73 1.18
C ARG A 81 -11.22 13.32 0.63
N GLN A 82 -10.47 13.07 -0.45
CA GLN A 82 -10.32 11.74 -1.02
C GLN A 82 -9.62 10.81 -0.02
N VAL A 83 -8.61 11.32 0.70
CA VAL A 83 -7.94 10.57 1.78
C VAL A 83 -8.92 10.18 2.89
N LEU A 84 -9.89 11.04 3.23
CA LEU A 84 -10.92 10.73 4.22
C LEU A 84 -11.89 9.64 3.73
N GLU A 85 -12.32 9.72 2.48
CA GLU A 85 -13.21 8.72 1.87
C GLU A 85 -12.51 7.35 1.75
N ASP A 86 -11.24 7.34 1.35
CA ASP A 86 -10.41 6.13 1.34
C ASP A 86 -10.21 5.58 2.76
N ALA A 87 -9.99 6.45 3.75
CA ALA A 87 -9.83 6.03 5.15
C ALA A 87 -11.12 5.44 5.73
N TYR A 88 -12.27 5.99 5.36
CA TYR A 88 -13.59 5.45 5.71
C TYR A 88 -13.73 4.01 5.20
N ASN A 89 -13.52 3.80 3.90
CA ASN A 89 -13.60 2.48 3.28
C ASN A 89 -12.61 1.48 3.90
N LEU A 90 -11.34 1.89 4.09
CA LEU A 90 -10.32 1.07 4.74
C LEU A 90 -10.66 0.71 6.18
N THR A 91 -11.43 1.55 6.87
CA THR A 91 -11.88 1.27 8.22
C THR A 91 -13.02 0.28 8.20
N LEU A 92 -14.02 0.48 7.33
CA LEU A 92 -15.09 -0.51 7.13
C LEU A 92 -14.50 -1.89 6.82
N ASP A 93 -13.57 -1.99 5.88
CA ASP A 93 -12.96 -3.29 5.53
C ASP A 93 -12.38 -4.02 6.76
N LYS A 94 -11.79 -3.31 7.72
CA LYS A 94 -11.19 -3.89 8.94
C LYS A 94 -12.22 -4.43 9.94
N PHE A 95 -13.47 -4.01 9.83
CA PHE A 95 -14.53 -4.41 10.74
C PHE A 95 -15.58 -5.31 10.07
N PHE A 96 -15.81 -5.19 8.76
CA PHE A 96 -16.88 -5.93 8.06
C PHE A 96 -16.42 -7.20 7.35
N ASN A 97 -15.12 -7.39 7.10
CA ASN A 97 -14.66 -8.49 6.26
C ASN A 97 -14.34 -9.76 7.05
N ILE A 98 -15.24 -10.75 7.01
CA ILE A 98 -14.99 -12.13 7.44
C ILE A 98 -14.50 -12.95 6.24
N PRO A 99 -13.28 -13.50 6.25
CA PRO A 99 -12.82 -14.36 5.16
C PRO A 99 -13.65 -15.65 5.10
N THR A 100 -14.53 -15.75 4.11
CA THR A 100 -15.19 -17.01 3.79
C THR A 100 -14.18 -17.92 3.09
N GLY A 101 -13.78 -19.02 3.74
CA GLY A 101 -12.75 -19.96 3.24
C GLY A 101 -13.06 -20.65 1.91
N VAL A 102 -14.16 -20.30 1.23
CA VAL A 102 -14.61 -20.84 -0.06
C VAL A 102 -14.08 -19.98 -1.22
N ALA A 103 -12.77 -19.78 -1.31
CA ALA A 103 -12.17 -19.03 -2.41
C ALA A 103 -11.62 -19.97 -3.49
N ASN A 104 -12.40 -20.15 -4.56
CA ASN A 104 -11.95 -20.73 -5.82
C ASN A 104 -10.66 -20.01 -6.28
N ARG A 105 -9.58 -20.76 -6.47
CA ARG A 105 -8.20 -20.26 -6.67
C ARG A 105 -7.98 -19.32 -7.89
N ARG A 106 -8.98 -19.06 -8.73
CA ARG A 106 -8.79 -18.49 -10.08
C ARG A 106 -9.14 -17.00 -10.21
N LEU A 107 -9.89 -16.40 -9.28
CA LEU A 107 -10.24 -14.97 -9.31
C LEU A 107 -10.08 -14.39 -7.91
N ARG A 108 -8.83 -14.13 -7.50
CA ARG A 108 -8.55 -13.47 -6.21
C ARG A 108 -8.58 -11.96 -6.39
N GLU A 109 -9.73 -11.35 -6.13
CA GLU A 109 -9.69 -10.01 -5.55
C GLU A 109 -9.03 -10.13 -4.16
N PRO A 110 -8.21 -9.14 -3.74
CA PRO A 110 -7.68 -9.16 -2.39
C PRO A 110 -8.85 -9.01 -1.42
N GLN A 111 -9.24 -10.12 -0.77
CA GLN A 111 -10.08 -10.07 0.42
C GLN A 111 -9.40 -9.10 1.39
N GLY A 112 -10.14 -8.10 1.88
CA GLY A 112 -9.63 -7.06 2.77
C GLY A 112 -8.98 -7.63 4.05
N PRO A 113 -8.58 -6.77 5.00
CA PRO A 113 -8.17 -7.21 6.33
C PRO A 113 -9.25 -8.11 6.98
N ASP A 114 -8.82 -9.17 7.65
CA ASP A 114 -9.71 -10.09 8.36
C ASP A 114 -10.18 -9.46 9.68
N CYS A 115 -11.47 -9.15 9.78
CA CYS A 115 -12.03 -8.43 10.93
C CYS A 115 -11.95 -9.22 12.25
N ARG A 116 -11.82 -10.55 12.19
CA ARG A 116 -11.73 -11.40 13.38
C ARG A 116 -10.53 -11.04 14.24
N TYR A 117 -9.42 -10.58 13.65
CA TYR A 117 -8.26 -10.13 14.42
C TYR A 117 -8.55 -8.86 15.22
N THR A 118 -9.31 -7.93 14.62
CA THR A 118 -9.75 -6.70 15.28
C THR A 118 -10.66 -7.03 16.46
N PHE A 119 -11.64 -7.91 16.28
CA PHE A 119 -12.54 -8.33 17.36
C PHE A 119 -11.84 -9.16 18.44
N ARG A 120 -10.83 -9.98 18.11
CA ARG A 120 -9.99 -10.65 19.13
C ARG A 120 -9.26 -9.67 20.02
N ALA A 121 -8.67 -8.62 19.44
CA ALA A 121 -8.01 -7.57 20.20
C ALA A 121 -9.00 -6.85 21.13
N PHE A 122 -10.21 -6.56 20.63
CA PHE A 122 -11.30 -6.00 21.42
C PHE A 122 -11.70 -6.91 22.59
N ILE A 123 -11.90 -8.22 22.36
CA ILE A 123 -12.27 -9.18 23.41
C ILE A 123 -11.20 -9.22 24.51
N ILE A 124 -9.94 -9.34 24.14
CA ILE A 124 -8.82 -9.40 25.11
C ILE A 124 -8.78 -8.12 25.96
N CYS A 125 -8.88 -6.95 25.32
CA CYS A 125 -8.85 -5.67 26.01
C CYS A 125 -10.05 -5.50 26.95
N THR A 126 -11.24 -5.85 26.47
CA THR A 126 -12.50 -5.71 27.22
C THR A 126 -12.54 -6.66 28.42
N LYS A 127 -12.19 -7.94 28.24
CA LYS A 127 -12.11 -8.90 29.35
C LYS A 127 -11.14 -8.44 30.43
N ARG A 128 -9.96 -7.96 30.05
CA ARG A 128 -8.99 -7.41 31.01
C ARG A 128 -9.57 -6.20 31.75
N LYS A 129 -10.19 -5.27 31.04
CA LYS A 129 -10.76 -4.07 31.64
C LYS A 129 -11.89 -4.38 32.62
N LEU A 130 -12.77 -5.31 32.28
CA LEU A 130 -13.87 -5.78 33.14
C LEU A 130 -13.37 -6.59 34.34
N GLN A 131 -12.18 -7.22 34.26
CA GLN A 131 -11.54 -7.86 35.41
C GLN A 131 -10.91 -6.83 36.36
N GLU A 132 -10.24 -5.82 35.81
CA GLU A 132 -9.63 -4.72 36.59
C GLU A 132 -10.68 -3.83 37.26
N GLN A 133 -11.81 -3.62 36.58
CA GLN A 133 -12.94 -2.81 37.05
C GLN A 133 -14.24 -3.60 36.86
N PRO A 134 -14.57 -4.49 37.82
CA PRO A 134 -15.80 -5.27 37.77
C PRO A 134 -17.04 -4.38 37.71
N PRO A 135 -17.90 -4.52 36.69
CA PRO A 135 -19.12 -3.73 36.59
C PRO A 135 -20.15 -4.19 37.63
N ALA A 136 -20.97 -3.26 38.12
CA ALA A 136 -22.03 -3.56 39.08
C ALA A 136 -23.19 -4.35 38.46
N ASN A 137 -23.40 -4.23 37.15
CA ASN A 137 -24.45 -4.93 36.41
C ASN A 137 -24.11 -5.09 34.91
N ILE A 138 -24.96 -5.81 34.19
CA ILE A 138 -24.79 -6.09 32.75
C ILE A 138 -24.79 -4.79 31.92
N THR A 139 -25.63 -3.81 32.28
CA THR A 139 -25.71 -2.53 31.58
C THR A 139 -24.40 -1.75 31.66
N GLU A 140 -23.78 -1.70 32.83
CA GLU A 140 -22.48 -1.07 33.01
C GLU A 140 -21.37 -1.80 32.23
N ALA A 141 -21.40 -3.14 32.22
CA ALA A 141 -20.49 -3.94 31.41
C ALA A 141 -20.61 -3.61 29.90
N GLU A 142 -21.84 -3.41 29.42
CA GLU A 142 -22.13 -3.07 28.03
C GLU A 142 -21.62 -1.66 27.69
N ILE A 143 -21.82 -0.68 28.58
CA ILE A 143 -21.31 0.69 28.41
C ILE A 143 -19.77 0.70 28.30
N ILE A 144 -19.09 0.00 29.22
CA ILE A 144 -17.62 -0.11 29.19
C ILE A 144 -17.16 -0.75 27.88
N SER A 145 -17.84 -1.81 27.44
CA SER A 145 -17.54 -2.52 26.19
C SER A 145 -17.74 -1.61 24.96
N ALA A 146 -18.84 -0.87 24.91
CA ALA A 146 -19.13 0.07 23.82
C ALA A 146 -18.08 1.20 23.73
N GLU A 147 -17.65 1.74 24.88
CA GLU A 147 -16.59 2.76 24.92
C GLU A 147 -15.25 2.24 24.41
N LEU A 148 -14.86 1.03 24.79
CA LEU A 148 -13.63 0.41 24.32
C LEU A 148 -13.68 0.14 22.81
N LEU A 149 -14.82 -0.34 22.30
CA LEU A 149 -15.00 -0.57 20.87
C LEU A 149 -14.91 0.75 20.08
N ARG A 150 -15.53 1.81 20.57
CA ARG A 150 -15.44 3.16 19.97
C ARG A 150 -14.01 3.68 19.91
N LYS A 151 -13.25 3.54 21.01
CA LYS A 151 -11.83 3.94 21.06
C LYS A 151 -11.01 3.14 20.05
N LEU A 152 -11.26 1.84 19.93
CA LEU A 152 -10.61 0.97 18.96
C LEU A 152 -10.92 1.39 17.52
N ILE A 153 -12.20 1.65 17.19
CA ILE A 153 -12.62 2.10 15.86
C ILE A 153 -11.95 3.45 15.53
N THR A 154 -12.00 4.41 16.45
CA THR A 154 -11.37 5.74 16.27
C THR A 154 -9.87 5.61 16.00
N TRP A 155 -9.20 4.73 16.74
CA TRP A 155 -7.78 4.43 16.53
C TRP A 155 -7.54 3.83 15.14
N HIS A 156 -8.34 2.84 14.73
CA HIS A 156 -8.22 2.23 13.40
C HIS A 156 -8.52 3.21 12.27
N PHE A 157 -9.45 4.13 12.46
CA PHE A 157 -9.75 5.22 11.51
C PHE A 157 -8.56 6.17 11.36
N CYS A 158 -7.92 6.57 12.46
CA CYS A 158 -6.67 7.33 12.42
C CYS A 158 -5.59 6.60 11.61
N LEU A 159 -5.38 5.30 11.88
CA LEU A 159 -4.43 4.50 11.12
C LEU A 159 -4.81 4.36 9.64
N SER A 160 -6.11 4.29 9.33
CA SER A 160 -6.62 4.29 7.95
C SER A 160 -6.33 5.63 7.25
N CYS A 161 -6.49 6.77 7.93
CA CYS A 161 -6.12 8.09 7.39
C CYS A 161 -4.63 8.13 7.02
N LEU A 162 -3.76 7.66 7.94
CA LEU A 162 -2.33 7.58 7.68
C LEU A 162 -1.99 6.61 6.54
N GLU A 163 -2.76 5.54 6.36
CA GLU A 163 -2.57 4.61 5.24
C GLU A 163 -3.06 5.16 3.91
N ALA A 164 -4.26 5.73 3.86
CA ALA A 164 -4.81 6.40 2.69
C ALA A 164 -3.89 7.53 2.22
N LYS A 165 -3.42 8.37 3.14
CA LYS A 165 -2.46 9.44 2.85
C LYS A 165 -1.16 8.90 2.26
N ARG A 166 -0.59 7.84 2.86
CA ARG A 166 0.60 7.15 2.31
C ARG A 166 0.37 6.62 0.90
N ARG A 167 -0.80 6.05 0.62
CA ARG A 167 -1.16 5.53 -0.71
C ARG A 167 -1.26 6.67 -1.73
N ALA A 168 -1.97 7.74 -1.39
CA ALA A 168 -2.14 8.93 -2.23
C ALA A 168 -0.78 9.56 -2.58
N GLN A 169 0.10 9.70 -1.59
CA GLN A 169 1.44 10.28 -1.74
C GLN A 169 2.49 9.30 -2.30
N LYS A 170 2.10 8.07 -2.66
CA LYS A 170 3.01 6.99 -3.12
C LYS A 170 4.18 6.71 -2.16
N LEU A 171 4.01 6.96 -0.87
CA LEU A 171 5.02 6.69 0.16
C LEU A 171 5.10 5.17 0.45
N ARG A 172 5.95 4.46 -0.29
CA ARG A 172 6.01 2.98 -0.23
C ARG A 172 7.27 2.44 0.44
N ARG A 173 8.29 3.27 0.67
CA ARG A 173 9.56 2.80 1.26
C ARG A 173 9.65 3.15 2.74
N ARG A 174 9.97 2.16 3.58
CA ARG A 174 10.43 2.40 4.95
C ARG A 174 11.91 2.76 4.94
N TYR A 175 12.27 3.86 5.56
CA TYR A 175 13.64 4.31 5.72
C TYR A 175 13.97 4.45 7.20
N MET A 176 15.07 3.84 7.62
CA MET A 176 15.59 3.96 8.98
C MET A 176 16.60 5.10 8.99
N TRP A 177 16.20 6.22 9.59
CA TRP A 177 17.09 7.36 9.76
C TRP A 177 17.76 7.26 11.13
N VAL A 178 19.08 7.10 11.12
CA VAL A 178 19.91 7.05 12.33
C VAL A 178 20.47 8.44 12.58
N VAL A 179 20.08 9.05 13.69
CA VAL A 179 20.53 10.39 14.12
C VAL A 179 20.77 10.36 15.63
N ASP A 180 21.90 10.91 16.09
CA ASP A 180 22.31 10.97 17.50
C ASP A 180 22.18 9.64 18.28
N GLY A 181 22.52 8.53 17.61
CA GLY A 181 22.46 7.18 18.18
C GLY A 181 21.04 6.61 18.38
N GLY A 182 20.00 7.35 17.99
CA GLY A 182 18.62 6.87 17.92
C GLY A 182 18.19 6.53 16.50
N VAL A 183 17.05 5.84 16.36
CA VAL A 183 16.50 5.42 15.07
C VAL A 183 15.08 5.95 14.90
N ILE A 184 14.85 6.73 13.85
CA ILE A 184 13.53 7.19 13.43
C ILE A 184 13.13 6.44 12.16
N ASN A 185 11.98 5.76 12.22
CA ASN A 185 11.43 5.03 11.09
C ASN A 185 10.47 5.93 10.29
N LEU A 186 10.83 6.23 9.05
CA LEU A 186 10.09 7.13 8.16
C LEU A 186 9.52 6.40 6.94
N TRP A 187 8.42 6.91 6.42
CA TRP A 187 7.85 6.53 5.14
C TRP A 187 8.21 7.57 4.09
N LEU A 188 8.77 7.11 2.97
CA LEU A 188 9.27 7.95 1.90
C LEU A 188 8.79 7.47 0.53
N PRO A 189 8.79 8.37 -0.47
CA PRO A 189 8.59 8.01 -1.86
C PRO A 189 9.67 7.03 -2.32
N LEU A 190 9.35 6.17 -3.28
CA LEU A 190 10.30 5.23 -3.86
C LEU A 190 11.42 5.95 -4.63
N GLU A 191 11.13 7.15 -5.10
CA GLU A 191 11.94 7.95 -6.02
C GLU A 191 13.20 8.52 -5.34
N LEU A 192 13.20 8.72 -4.01
CA LEU A 192 14.36 9.27 -3.30
C LEU A 192 15.39 8.16 -3.00
N SER A 193 16.61 8.22 -3.53
CA SER A 193 17.68 7.26 -3.18
C SER A 193 18.10 7.36 -1.69
N GLY A 194 18.69 6.31 -1.11
CA GLY A 194 18.96 6.24 0.33
C GLY A 194 19.99 7.26 0.86
N GLN A 195 21.01 7.60 0.05
CA GLN A 195 22.03 8.57 0.42
C GLN A 195 21.50 10.01 0.30
N ARG A 196 20.87 10.34 -0.83
CA ARG A 196 20.22 11.66 -1.03
C ARG A 196 19.10 11.91 -0.04
N CYS A 197 18.39 10.85 0.36
CA CYS A 197 17.38 10.92 1.40
C CYS A 197 17.96 11.43 2.72
N ARG A 198 19.13 10.95 3.12
CA ARG A 198 19.76 11.38 4.37
C ARG A 198 20.11 12.87 4.30
N GLU A 199 20.82 13.27 3.24
CA GLU A 199 21.22 14.66 3.00
C GLU A 199 20.00 15.59 2.97
N TRP A 200 18.91 15.15 2.32
CA TRP A 200 17.67 15.91 2.28
C TRP A 200 17.02 16.03 3.66
N LEU A 201 16.95 14.95 4.44
CA LEU A 201 16.38 14.97 5.78
C LEU A 201 17.16 15.90 6.71
N GLU A 202 18.50 15.83 6.67
CA GLU A 202 19.39 16.68 7.46
C GLU A 202 19.27 18.17 7.05
N ALA A 203 19.08 18.46 5.76
CA ALA A 203 18.92 19.83 5.27
C ALA A 203 17.55 20.46 5.54
N ASN A 204 16.49 19.66 5.65
CA ASN A 204 15.10 20.17 5.72
C ASN A 204 14.46 20.04 7.09
N ILE A 205 15.03 19.25 8.00
CA ILE A 205 14.44 18.96 9.30
C ILE A 205 15.46 19.28 10.40
N PRO A 206 15.45 20.51 10.94
CA PRO A 206 16.34 20.88 12.03
C PRO A 206 15.90 20.24 13.36
N ASP A 207 16.84 20.18 14.30
CA ASP A 207 16.65 19.84 15.72
C ASP A 207 15.92 18.51 15.96
N VAL A 208 16.35 17.48 15.22
CA VAL A 208 15.78 16.14 15.31
C VAL A 208 16.32 15.42 16.52
N ASP A 209 15.41 15.05 17.44
CA ASP A 209 15.75 14.25 18.62
C ASP A 209 14.90 12.97 18.66
N PRO A 210 15.48 11.78 18.36
CA PRO A 210 14.77 10.52 18.38
C PRO A 210 14.13 10.16 19.73
N ARG A 211 14.62 10.75 20.83
CA ARG A 211 14.11 10.49 22.18
C ARG A 211 12.94 11.41 22.54
N ARG A 212 12.71 12.49 21.78
CA ARG A 212 11.61 13.42 22.03
C ARG A 212 10.25 12.73 21.77
N PRO A 213 9.30 12.76 22.73
CA PRO A 213 7.98 12.19 22.53
C PRO A 213 7.27 12.80 21.32
N GLY A 214 6.78 11.96 20.43
CA GLY A 214 6.08 12.38 19.22
C GLY A 214 6.99 12.80 18.05
N GLU A 215 8.31 12.76 18.20
CA GLU A 215 9.25 13.23 17.17
C GLU A 215 9.05 12.52 15.84
N LYS A 216 8.85 11.20 15.86
CA LYS A 216 8.54 10.42 14.65
C LYS A 216 7.36 11.00 13.87
N TYR A 217 6.29 11.40 14.55
CA TYR A 217 5.10 11.97 13.92
C TYR A 217 5.37 13.39 13.39
N ARG A 218 6.15 14.19 14.14
CA ARG A 218 6.59 15.53 13.70
C ARG A 218 7.41 15.45 12.41
N VAL A 219 8.45 14.60 12.41
CA VAL A 219 9.35 14.41 11.27
C VAL A 219 8.56 13.88 10.07
N GLN A 220 7.69 12.88 10.26
CA GLN A 220 6.82 12.40 9.17
C GLN A 220 5.87 13.49 8.66
N ALA A 221 5.29 14.33 9.52
CA ALA A 221 4.42 15.42 9.08
C ALA A 221 5.15 16.47 8.23
N ILE A 222 6.42 16.76 8.56
CA ILE A 222 7.27 17.65 7.76
C ILE A 222 7.59 17.00 6.41
N VAL A 223 7.99 15.72 6.41
CA VAL A 223 8.21 14.92 5.21
C VAL A 223 6.96 14.97 4.31
N ASP A 224 5.80 14.65 4.87
CA ASP A 224 4.54 14.67 4.16
C ASP A 224 4.28 16.07 3.59
N GLY A 225 4.39 17.14 4.40
CA GLY A 225 4.12 18.52 3.96
C GLY A 225 5.04 19.00 2.83
N LEU A 226 6.33 18.67 2.90
CA LEU A 226 7.30 19.02 1.86
C LEU A 226 7.10 18.22 0.58
N LEU A 227 6.64 16.98 0.68
CA LEU A 227 6.37 16.12 -0.47
C LEU A 227 4.96 16.31 -1.07
N THR A 228 4.00 16.84 -0.30
CA THR A 228 2.63 17.15 -0.75
C THR A 228 2.57 18.36 -1.66
N LYS A 229 3.55 19.29 -1.61
CA LYS A 229 3.65 20.44 -2.53
C LYS A 229 3.96 20.05 -3.99
N ARG A 230 3.86 18.77 -4.35
CA ARG A 230 3.79 18.34 -5.75
C ARG A 230 2.35 18.55 -6.21
N GLU A 231 2.08 19.69 -6.85
CA GLU A 231 0.89 19.81 -7.70
C GLU A 231 0.94 18.66 -8.72
N VAL A 232 -0.04 17.78 -8.64
CA VAL A 232 -0.28 16.80 -9.68
C VAL A 232 -1.02 17.55 -10.77
N PHE A 233 -0.28 18.03 -11.77
CA PHE A 233 -0.89 18.65 -12.95
C PHE A 233 -1.66 17.59 -13.73
N TYR A 234 -2.94 17.84 -13.98
CA TYR A 234 -3.70 17.07 -14.94
C TYR A 234 -3.23 17.41 -16.37
N LEU A 235 -3.28 16.44 -17.28
CA LEU A 235 -2.90 16.65 -18.69
C LEU A 235 -3.65 17.84 -19.35
N SER A 236 -4.87 18.15 -18.87
CA SER A 236 -5.66 19.31 -19.28
C SER A 236 -5.12 20.66 -18.80
N GLU A 237 -4.34 20.69 -17.72
CA GLU A 237 -3.79 21.92 -17.13
C GLU A 237 -2.43 22.29 -17.76
N LEU A 238 -1.78 21.35 -18.45
CA LEU A 238 -0.52 21.58 -19.16
C LEU A 238 -0.69 22.42 -20.45
N ASP A 239 -1.87 22.37 -21.07
CA ASP A 239 -2.18 23.17 -22.27
C ASP A 239 -2.39 24.67 -21.94
N GLU A 240 -2.85 24.99 -20.74
CA GLU A 240 -3.05 26.38 -20.29
C GLU A 240 -1.75 27.05 -19.82
N MET A 241 -0.81 26.28 -19.25
CA MET A 241 0.49 26.79 -18.80
C MET A 241 1.45 27.14 -19.95
N GLY A 242 1.19 26.66 -21.17
CA GLY A 242 1.98 26.99 -22.36
C GLY A 242 1.86 28.46 -22.82
N GLN A 243 0.89 29.22 -22.29
CA GLN A 243 0.60 30.59 -22.75
C GLN A 243 0.97 31.71 -21.78
N MET A 244 1.42 31.42 -20.56
CA MET A 244 1.88 32.46 -19.62
C MET A 244 3.39 32.38 -19.37
N LEU A 245 4.11 33.40 -19.85
CA LEU A 245 5.48 33.67 -19.41
C LEU A 245 5.50 33.85 -17.89
N PRO A 246 6.41 33.18 -17.15
CA PRO A 246 6.36 33.21 -15.70
C PRO A 246 6.93 34.53 -15.13
N PRO A 247 6.25 35.18 -14.17
CA PRO A 247 6.93 36.03 -13.22
C PRO A 247 7.75 35.17 -12.23
N SER A 248 9.01 35.58 -12.04
CA SER A 248 10.03 35.06 -11.10
C SER A 248 9.58 35.02 -9.62
N PRO A 249 10.33 34.40 -8.67
CA PRO A 249 10.85 33.04 -8.58
C PRO A 249 10.31 32.35 -7.30
N ARG A 250 9.50 31.30 -7.47
CA ARG A 250 9.35 30.24 -6.46
C ARG A 250 9.62 28.91 -7.13
N THR A 251 10.84 28.80 -7.63
CA THR A 251 11.30 27.65 -8.39
C THR A 251 11.42 26.44 -7.46
N LEU A 252 10.79 25.34 -7.88
CA LEU A 252 11.14 24.00 -7.43
C LEU A 252 12.68 23.82 -7.45
N PRO A 253 13.26 23.00 -6.55
CA PRO A 253 14.65 22.60 -6.71
C PRO A 253 14.80 21.91 -8.07
N PRO A 254 15.82 22.27 -8.89
CA PRO A 254 16.13 21.63 -10.18
C PRO A 254 16.24 20.10 -10.11
N ILE A 255 16.50 19.59 -8.90
CA ILE A 255 16.69 18.18 -8.54
C ILE A 255 15.47 17.30 -8.86
N ALA A 256 14.24 17.82 -8.79
CA ALA A 256 13.03 17.01 -9.00
C ALA A 256 12.56 16.97 -10.47
N GLN A 257 12.86 18.00 -11.27
CA GLN A 257 12.46 18.05 -12.68
C GLN A 257 13.35 17.18 -13.57
N ASP A 258 14.65 17.09 -13.27
CA ASP A 258 15.56 16.22 -14.03
C ASP A 258 15.33 14.71 -13.76
N GLU A 259 14.86 14.33 -12.57
CA GLU A 259 14.61 12.92 -12.17
C GLU A 259 13.30 12.32 -12.73
N ILE A 260 12.32 13.15 -13.10
CA ILE A 260 11.04 12.73 -13.70
C ILE A 260 11.19 12.55 -15.23
N SER A 261 12.29 13.06 -15.80
CA SER A 261 12.61 12.83 -17.21
C SER A 261 13.05 11.38 -17.45
N VAL A 262 12.82 10.87 -18.67
CA VAL A 262 13.37 9.58 -19.16
C VAL A 262 14.87 9.46 -18.85
N LYS A 263 15.60 10.58 -18.92
CA LYS A 263 17.04 10.66 -18.64
C LYS A 263 17.34 10.37 -17.16
N GLY A 264 16.61 10.95 -16.22
CA GLY A 264 16.79 10.72 -14.78
C GLY A 264 16.54 9.27 -14.37
N ILE A 265 15.48 8.67 -14.92
CA ILE A 265 15.17 7.25 -14.71
C ILE A 265 16.27 6.36 -15.31
N ALA A 266 16.69 6.64 -16.54
CA ALA A 266 17.77 5.90 -17.18
C ALA A 266 19.07 5.94 -16.37
N GLU A 267 19.38 7.08 -15.74
CA GLU A 267 20.55 7.24 -14.88
C GLU A 267 20.46 6.47 -13.58
N ALA A 268 19.32 6.47 -12.90
CA ALA A 268 19.11 5.70 -11.69
C ALA A 268 19.29 4.19 -11.94
N VAL A 269 18.68 3.69 -13.01
CA VAL A 269 18.76 2.27 -13.40
C VAL A 269 20.17 1.90 -13.85
N ALA A 270 20.81 2.78 -14.64
CA ALA A 270 22.20 2.61 -15.06
C ALA A 270 23.13 2.55 -13.85
N GLY A 271 22.96 3.44 -12.87
CA GLY A 271 23.72 3.48 -11.63
C GLY A 271 23.60 2.17 -10.84
N GLU A 272 22.37 1.74 -10.56
CA GLU A 272 22.11 0.51 -9.80
C GLU A 272 22.74 -0.72 -10.47
N LYS A 273 22.52 -0.90 -11.78
CA LYS A 273 23.00 -2.07 -12.52
C LYS A 273 24.52 -2.08 -12.68
N ALA A 274 25.14 -0.92 -12.83
CA ALA A 274 26.59 -0.80 -12.94
C ALA A 274 27.31 -1.02 -11.60
N GLU A 275 26.77 -0.52 -10.48
CA GLU A 275 27.36 -0.82 -9.17
C GLU A 275 27.26 -2.31 -8.84
N ASN A 276 26.15 -2.94 -9.22
CA ASN A 276 25.93 -4.38 -9.07
C ASN A 276 26.42 -5.22 -10.27
N ILE A 277 27.44 -4.75 -11.01
CA ILE A 277 27.92 -5.43 -12.22
C ILE A 277 28.25 -6.91 -11.99
N ARG A 278 28.77 -7.28 -10.82
CA ARG A 278 29.13 -8.67 -10.48
C ARG A 278 27.95 -9.64 -10.56
N GLN A 279 26.73 -9.16 -10.36
CA GLN A 279 25.48 -9.91 -10.42
C GLN A 279 24.93 -10.06 -11.85
N GLN A 280 25.53 -9.37 -12.83
CA GLN A 280 25.12 -9.46 -14.23
C GLN A 280 25.71 -10.69 -14.91
N ARG A 281 25.16 -11.06 -16.07
CA ARG A 281 25.67 -12.18 -16.88
C ARG A 281 27.12 -11.95 -17.33
N PRO A 282 27.92 -13.01 -17.57
CA PRO A 282 29.31 -12.89 -18.02
C PRO A 282 29.53 -11.89 -19.15
N ALA A 283 28.73 -11.96 -20.22
CA ALA A 283 28.86 -11.05 -21.36
C ALA A 283 28.53 -9.58 -21.04
N ILE A 284 27.61 -9.33 -20.12
CA ILE A 284 27.28 -7.97 -19.66
C ILE A 284 28.36 -7.45 -18.68
N ARG A 285 28.95 -8.33 -17.88
CA ARG A 285 30.10 -8.01 -17.02
C ARG A 285 31.31 -7.56 -17.81
N LEU A 286 31.57 -8.21 -18.95
CA LEU A 286 32.69 -7.89 -19.84
C LEU A 286 32.62 -6.48 -20.43
N LEU A 287 31.44 -5.84 -20.46
CA LEU A 287 31.33 -4.43 -20.88
C LEU A 287 32.03 -3.47 -19.91
N GLY A 288 32.08 -3.82 -18.62
CA GLY A 288 32.50 -2.90 -17.57
C GLY A 288 31.40 -1.91 -17.19
N ARG A 289 31.62 -1.18 -16.08
CA ARG A 289 30.60 -0.33 -15.45
C ARG A 289 30.15 0.81 -16.36
N ASP A 290 31.08 1.49 -17.01
CA ASP A 290 30.77 2.70 -17.79
C ASP A 290 30.04 2.38 -19.10
N LYS A 291 30.48 1.35 -19.83
CA LYS A 291 29.76 0.89 -21.03
C LYS A 291 28.39 0.31 -20.69
N LEU A 292 28.22 -0.33 -19.54
CA LEU A 292 26.90 -0.78 -19.07
C LEU A 292 25.96 0.40 -18.78
N ARG A 293 26.46 1.47 -18.14
CA ARG A 293 25.67 2.70 -17.95
C ARG A 293 25.24 3.30 -19.28
N GLN A 294 26.17 3.37 -20.24
CA GLN A 294 25.89 3.89 -21.57
C GLN A 294 24.88 3.02 -22.34
N LEU A 295 25.01 1.69 -22.27
CA LEU A 295 24.05 0.75 -22.86
C LEU A 295 22.64 0.99 -22.34
N ILE A 296 22.48 1.12 -21.02
CA ILE A 296 21.17 1.36 -20.40
C ILE A 296 20.62 2.72 -20.83
N ARG A 297 21.43 3.78 -20.83
CA ARG A 297 21.01 5.11 -21.33
C ARG A 297 20.55 5.06 -22.79
N THR A 298 21.27 4.36 -23.66
CA THR A 298 20.90 4.20 -25.08
C THR A 298 19.59 3.45 -25.24
N ILE A 299 19.36 2.39 -24.45
CA ILE A 299 18.10 1.64 -24.46
C ILE A 299 16.92 2.54 -24.09
N PHE A 300 17.03 3.29 -22.99
CA PHE A 300 15.96 4.17 -22.52
C PHE A 300 15.70 5.34 -23.48
N THR A 301 16.75 5.91 -24.07
CA THR A 301 16.63 6.98 -25.08
C THR A 301 15.95 6.47 -26.34
N GLY A 302 16.34 5.29 -26.84
CA GLY A 302 15.69 4.68 -27.99
C GLY A 302 14.21 4.36 -27.75
N LEU A 303 13.87 3.90 -26.54
CA LEU A 303 12.47 3.65 -26.17
C LEU A 303 11.64 4.93 -26.10
N ALA A 304 12.19 6.01 -25.55
CA ALA A 304 11.49 7.29 -25.45
C ALA A 304 11.25 7.96 -26.81
N ASN A 305 12.23 7.85 -27.71
CA ASN A 305 12.13 8.42 -29.05
C ASN A 305 11.34 7.53 -30.04
N GLY A 306 11.04 6.28 -29.66
CA GLY A 306 10.40 5.31 -30.55
C GLY A 306 11.36 4.60 -31.52
N ASP A 307 12.66 4.90 -31.45
CA ASP A 307 13.72 4.36 -32.32
C ASP A 307 14.40 3.13 -31.71
N TYR A 308 13.68 2.35 -30.90
CA TYR A 308 14.24 1.20 -30.22
C TYR A 308 14.40 0.01 -31.17
N VAL A 309 15.64 -0.23 -31.62
CA VAL A 309 15.99 -1.38 -32.47
C VAL A 309 17.03 -2.26 -31.78
N GLU A 310 16.60 -3.43 -31.28
CA GLU A 310 17.45 -4.34 -30.49
C GLU A 310 18.75 -4.72 -31.19
N LYS A 311 18.68 -4.98 -32.50
CA LYS A 311 19.82 -5.44 -33.31
C LYS A 311 20.91 -4.36 -33.40
N ASP A 312 20.52 -3.11 -33.53
CA ASP A 312 21.45 -2.00 -33.74
C ASP A 312 22.14 -1.61 -32.43
N ILE A 313 21.37 -1.57 -31.34
CA ILE A 313 21.90 -1.35 -30.00
C ILE A 313 22.81 -2.52 -29.59
N ALA A 314 22.42 -3.78 -29.84
CA ALA A 314 23.28 -4.92 -29.52
C ALA A 314 24.64 -4.81 -30.24
N ARG A 315 24.63 -4.47 -31.54
CA ARG A 315 25.83 -4.30 -32.35
C ARG A 315 26.73 -3.17 -31.85
N SER A 316 26.16 -2.01 -31.50
CA SER A 316 26.95 -0.86 -31.03
C SER A 316 27.69 -1.12 -29.72
N PHE A 317 27.23 -2.09 -28.91
CA PHE A 317 27.87 -2.51 -27.66
C PHE A 317 28.61 -3.85 -27.77
N GLY A 318 28.77 -4.41 -28.99
CA GLY A 318 29.49 -5.66 -29.20
C GLY A 318 28.81 -6.89 -28.58
N LEU A 319 27.49 -6.83 -28.39
CA LEU A 319 26.69 -7.93 -27.84
C LEU A 319 26.05 -8.73 -28.98
N SER A 320 25.96 -10.05 -28.80
CA SER A 320 25.13 -10.87 -29.69
C SER A 320 23.66 -10.56 -29.46
N ALA A 321 22.83 -10.68 -30.51
CA ALA A 321 21.38 -10.46 -30.42
C ALA A 321 20.73 -11.31 -29.32
N ALA A 322 21.18 -12.56 -29.15
CA ALA A 322 20.71 -13.46 -28.09
C ALA A 322 21.12 -13.00 -26.67
N THR A 323 22.29 -12.36 -26.53
CA THR A 323 22.73 -11.79 -25.25
C THR A 323 21.94 -10.55 -24.90
N PHE A 324 21.75 -9.66 -25.88
CA PHE A 324 20.97 -8.45 -25.73
C PHE A 324 19.51 -8.76 -25.42
N SER A 325 18.88 -9.68 -26.15
CA SER A 325 17.49 -10.09 -25.90
C SER A 325 17.26 -10.60 -24.47
N ARG A 326 18.18 -11.43 -23.95
CA ARG A 326 18.14 -11.91 -22.55
C ARG A 326 18.43 -10.84 -21.50
N PHE A 327 19.12 -9.77 -21.88
CA PHE A 327 19.42 -8.65 -21.00
C PHE A 327 18.30 -7.60 -21.03
N ALA A 328 17.88 -7.13 -22.20
CA ALA A 328 17.01 -5.98 -22.36
C ALA A 328 16.00 -6.11 -23.50
N GLY A 329 15.76 -7.31 -24.06
CA GLY A 329 14.83 -7.49 -25.17
C GLY A 329 13.42 -6.98 -24.86
N ALA A 330 12.59 -6.84 -25.89
CA ALA A 330 11.19 -6.41 -25.83
C ALA A 330 10.21 -7.59 -25.90
N HIS A 331 10.61 -8.72 -26.50
CA HIS A 331 9.74 -9.88 -26.71
C HIS A 331 10.12 -11.07 -25.82
N TRP A 332 9.38 -11.31 -24.74
CA TRP A 332 9.69 -12.38 -23.78
C TRP A 332 8.58 -13.43 -23.81
N LYS A 333 8.77 -14.46 -24.63
CA LYS A 333 8.00 -15.70 -24.58
C LYS A 333 9.02 -16.83 -24.54
N GLU A 334 9.14 -17.51 -23.39
CA GLU A 334 9.87 -18.76 -23.29
C GLU A 334 8.82 -19.88 -23.30
N TYR A 335 8.85 -20.74 -24.31
CA TYR A 335 8.05 -21.96 -24.34
C TYR A 335 8.85 -23.06 -23.65
N ARG A 336 8.34 -23.58 -22.55
CA ARG A 336 8.89 -24.78 -21.90
C ARG A 336 7.71 -25.72 -21.63
N ASP A 337 7.75 -26.90 -22.24
CA ASP A 337 6.74 -27.97 -22.06
C ASP A 337 5.29 -27.50 -22.26
N ASP A 338 4.98 -26.87 -23.40
CA ASP A 338 3.66 -26.31 -23.77
C ASP A 338 3.06 -25.27 -22.79
N VAL A 339 3.82 -24.86 -21.77
CA VAL A 339 3.47 -23.78 -20.86
C VAL A 339 4.34 -22.57 -21.19
N ALA A 340 3.69 -21.47 -21.60
CA ALA A 340 4.39 -20.21 -21.82
C ALA A 340 4.82 -19.62 -20.47
N ILE A 341 6.07 -19.84 -20.05
CA ILE A 341 6.64 -19.24 -18.85
C ILE A 341 7.37 -17.96 -19.27
N SER A 342 6.79 -16.81 -18.97
CA SER A 342 7.39 -15.51 -19.31
C SER A 342 8.48 -15.14 -18.30
N ALA A 343 9.72 -15.60 -18.53
CA ALA A 343 10.87 -15.17 -17.73
C ALA A 343 11.38 -13.80 -18.22
N PRO A 344 11.44 -12.78 -17.35
CA PRO A 344 11.84 -11.45 -17.78
C PRO A 344 13.36 -11.31 -17.97
N PRO A 345 13.83 -10.51 -18.95
CA PRO A 345 15.22 -10.10 -19.10
C PRO A 345 15.74 -9.33 -17.90
N ASP A 346 17.06 -9.39 -17.74
CA ASP A 346 17.74 -8.97 -16.52
C ASP A 346 17.68 -7.45 -16.26
N LEU A 347 17.59 -6.63 -17.30
CA LEU A 347 17.41 -5.18 -17.20
C LEU A 347 16.07 -4.87 -16.54
N TRP A 348 15.01 -5.61 -16.89
CA TRP A 348 13.66 -5.32 -16.45
C TRP A 348 13.32 -5.92 -15.08
N LYS A 349 14.11 -6.89 -14.63
CA LYS A 349 14.08 -7.35 -13.23
C LYS A 349 14.36 -6.17 -12.30
N ASN A 350 13.41 -5.91 -11.39
CA ASN A 350 13.33 -4.79 -10.43
C ASN A 350 12.95 -3.44 -11.05
N THR A 351 13.33 -3.19 -12.29
CA THR A 351 13.08 -1.93 -12.98
C THR A 351 11.61 -1.77 -13.38
N ALA A 352 10.94 -2.85 -13.81
CA ALA A 352 9.52 -2.84 -14.17
C ALA A 352 8.60 -2.32 -13.04
N GLU A 353 8.97 -2.55 -11.77
CA GLU A 353 8.21 -2.06 -10.60
C GLU A 353 8.28 -0.54 -10.48
N VAL A 354 9.49 0.02 -10.59
CA VAL A 354 9.73 1.48 -10.55
C VAL A 354 9.07 2.16 -11.75
N LEU A 355 9.22 1.55 -12.93
CA LEU A 355 8.76 2.08 -14.19
C LEU A 355 7.24 2.01 -14.36
N SER A 356 6.57 1.01 -13.76
CA SER A 356 5.10 0.90 -13.77
C SER A 356 4.37 2.02 -13.02
N CYS A 357 5.10 2.79 -12.20
CA CYS A 357 4.56 3.91 -11.43
C CYS A 357 4.60 5.26 -12.18
N HIS A 358 5.19 5.30 -13.39
CA HIS A 358 5.44 6.54 -14.15
C HIS A 358 4.64 6.61 -15.46
N PRO A 359 3.73 7.59 -15.64
CA PRO A 359 2.83 7.68 -16.81
C PRO A 359 3.56 7.68 -18.16
N ASP A 360 4.64 8.44 -18.31
CA ASP A 360 5.38 8.52 -19.58
C ASP A 360 6.02 7.20 -19.97
N PHE A 361 6.49 6.43 -18.98
CA PHE A 361 7.02 5.10 -19.23
C PHE A 361 5.90 4.11 -19.55
N VAL A 362 4.74 4.21 -18.89
CA VAL A 362 3.57 3.41 -19.25
C VAL A 362 3.19 3.64 -20.71
N ILE A 363 3.15 4.90 -21.15
CA ILE A 363 2.83 5.29 -22.53
C ILE A 363 3.89 4.76 -23.50
N ALA A 364 5.18 4.94 -23.21
CA ALA A 364 6.27 4.43 -24.04
C ALA A 364 6.27 2.89 -24.12
N ALA A 365 6.05 2.20 -22.99
CA ALA A 365 5.95 0.74 -22.91
C ALA A 365 4.70 0.19 -23.61
N GLN A 366 3.59 0.93 -23.62
CA GLN A 366 2.39 0.60 -24.38
C GLN A 366 2.65 0.72 -25.88
N LYS A 367 3.27 1.83 -26.32
CA LYS A 367 3.66 2.05 -27.72
C LYS A 367 4.66 1.01 -28.21
N ALA A 368 5.59 0.59 -27.36
CA ALA A 368 6.55 -0.47 -27.66
C ALA A 368 5.98 -1.90 -27.54
N GLY A 369 4.71 -2.07 -27.16
CA GLY A 369 4.05 -3.38 -27.07
C GLY A 369 4.50 -4.27 -25.90
N VAL A 370 5.21 -3.70 -24.91
CA VAL A 370 5.80 -4.44 -23.76
C VAL A 370 5.04 -4.23 -22.44
N TRP A 371 4.02 -3.37 -22.43
CA TRP A 371 3.28 -3.00 -21.20
C TRP A 371 2.56 -4.16 -20.52
N LYS A 372 1.96 -5.09 -21.28
CA LYS A 372 1.23 -6.25 -20.71
C LYS A 372 2.15 -7.13 -19.86
N GLN A 373 3.44 -7.17 -20.20
CA GLN A 373 4.46 -7.97 -19.53
C GLN A 373 5.03 -7.24 -18.31
N VAL A 374 5.26 -5.92 -18.43
CA VAL A 374 5.72 -5.05 -17.33
C VAL A 374 4.69 -4.99 -16.20
N SER A 375 3.41 -4.84 -16.52
CA SER A 375 2.32 -4.78 -15.54
C SER A 375 2.15 -6.11 -14.78
N CYS A 376 2.22 -7.25 -15.47
CA CYS A 376 2.14 -8.59 -14.87
C CYS A 376 3.26 -8.83 -13.82
N MET A 377 4.49 -8.36 -14.09
CA MET A 377 5.60 -8.47 -13.15
C MET A 377 5.42 -7.64 -11.87
N SER A 378 4.91 -6.41 -12.00
CA SER A 378 4.62 -5.55 -10.84
C SER A 378 3.61 -6.22 -9.90
N GLN A 379 2.64 -6.95 -10.46
CA GLN A 379 1.61 -7.66 -9.70
C GLN A 379 2.14 -8.94 -9.03
N LEU A 380 3.04 -9.68 -9.69
CA LEU A 380 3.62 -10.93 -9.15
C LEU A 380 4.53 -10.71 -7.94
N LYS A 381 5.37 -9.67 -7.93
CA LYS A 381 6.25 -9.37 -6.77
C LYS A 381 5.52 -8.78 -5.58
N ASN A 382 4.44 -8.02 -5.81
CA ASN A 382 3.57 -7.54 -4.74
C ASN A 382 2.88 -8.68 -3.98
N ARG A 383 2.71 -9.86 -4.60
CA ARG A 383 2.25 -11.09 -3.91
C ARG A 383 3.36 -11.74 -3.07
N ALA A 384 4.61 -11.74 -3.53
CA ALA A 384 5.72 -12.40 -2.85
C ALA A 384 6.27 -11.62 -1.64
N ARG A 385 6.08 -10.28 -1.59
CA ARG A 385 6.49 -9.43 -0.45
C ARG A 385 5.43 -9.30 0.66
N ARG A 386 4.25 -9.89 0.47
CA ARG A 386 3.14 -9.91 1.45
C ARG A 386 3.04 -11.23 2.23
N ILE A 387 3.94 -12.16 1.95
CA ILE A 387 4.28 -13.31 2.81
C ILE A 387 5.49 -12.85 3.62
#